data_AF-A0A382EEX9-F1
#
_entry.id   AF-A0A382EEX9-F1
#
_cell.length_a   1.000
_cell.length_b   1.000
_cell.length_c   1.000
_cell.angle_alpha   90.00
_cell.angle_beta   90.00
_cell.angle_gamma   90.00
#
_symmetry.space_group_name_H-M   'P 1'
#
loop_
_entity.id
_entity.type
_entity.pdbx_description
1 polymer ?
#
loop_
_entity_poly.entity_id
_entity_poly.type
_entity_poly.pdbx_seq_one_letter_code
_entity_poly.pdbx_strand_id
1 'polypeptide(L)' 'PEHVCGKPNAGMILHKVESLGLRPEQCAMIGDRLYTDMEMADRAGVHGVLVLSGEATMEAFEAAPQAPSLVVGSVDELVR' A
#
# COMPACT_ATOMS: atom_id res chain seq x y z
N PRO A 1 -20.05 17.17 2.28
CA PRO A 1 -19.41 15.82 2.30
C PRO A 1 -18.13 15.88 3.11
N GLU A 2 -18.02 15.10 4.19
CA GLU A 2 -16.74 14.92 4.90
C GLU A 2 -15.81 14.11 3.99
N HIS A 3 -14.79 14.77 3.45
CA HIS A 3 -13.75 14.10 2.69
C HIS A 3 -12.77 13.53 3.70
N VAL A 4 -12.76 12.20 3.88
CA VAL A 4 -11.75 11.53 4.72
C VAL A 4 -10.41 11.64 4.01
N CYS A 5 -9.63 12.65 4.37
CA CYS A 5 -8.28 12.85 3.89
C CYS A 5 -7.33 11.95 4.69
N GLY A 6 -6.91 10.85 4.10
CA GLY A 6 -5.96 9.93 4.73
C GLY A 6 -6.15 8.49 4.27
N LYS A 7 -5.18 7.65 4.61
CA LYS A 7 -5.26 6.20 4.42
C LYS A 7 -6.40 5.64 5.29
N PRO A 8 -7.23 4.68 4.82
CA PRO A 8 -7.09 3.93 3.56
C PRO A 8 -7.87 4.50 2.36
N ASN A 9 -8.16 5.80 2.30
CA ASN A 9 -8.90 6.38 1.18
C ASN A 9 -8.02 6.44 -0.09
N ALA A 10 -8.36 5.65 -1.11
CA ALA A 10 -7.65 5.60 -2.39
C ALA A 10 -7.52 6.97 -3.10
N GLY A 11 -8.48 7.88 -2.89
CA GLY A 11 -8.41 9.25 -3.42
C GLY A 11 -7.14 9.99 -2.99
N MET A 12 -6.53 9.60 -1.88
CA MET A 12 -5.26 10.13 -1.40
C MET A 12 -4.11 9.92 -2.40
N ILE A 13 -4.12 8.85 -3.20
CA ILE A 13 -3.06 8.58 -4.20
C ILE A 13 -3.55 8.65 -5.65
N LEU A 14 -4.83 8.35 -5.91
CA LEU A 14 -5.38 8.28 -7.28
C LEU A 14 -5.26 9.61 -8.04
N HIS A 15 -5.55 10.74 -7.38
CA HIS A 15 -5.41 12.07 -8.01
C HIS A 15 -3.98 12.33 -8.50
N LYS A 16 -2.97 11.80 -7.76
CA LYS A 16 -1.57 11.95 -8.12
C LYS A 16 -1.18 11.02 -9.26
N VAL A 17 -1.63 9.76 -9.22
CA VAL A 17 -1.43 8.78 -10.31
C VAL A 17 -1.96 9.34 -11.63
N GLU A 18 -3.19 9.88 -11.62
CA GLU A 18 -3.80 10.52 -12.78
C GLU A 18 -3.00 11.75 -13.25
N SER A 19 -2.60 12.63 -12.32
CA SER A 19 -1.81 13.83 -12.67
C SER A 19 -0.46 13.53 -13.31
N LEU A 20 0.09 12.33 -13.07
CA LEU A 20 1.34 11.85 -13.65
C LEU A 20 1.14 11.08 -14.96
N GLY A 21 -0.11 10.89 -15.41
CA GLY A 21 -0.44 10.11 -16.61
C GLY A 21 -0.13 8.62 -16.47
N LEU A 22 -0.07 8.10 -15.24
CA LEU A 22 0.21 6.71 -14.94
C LEU A 22 -1.11 5.92 -14.80
N ARG A 23 -1.04 4.61 -15.01
CA ARG A 23 -2.12 3.69 -14.62
C ARG A 23 -1.85 3.11 -13.23
N PRO A 24 -2.87 2.79 -12.43
CA PRO A 24 -2.69 2.22 -11.09
C PRO A 24 -1.79 0.98 -11.07
N GLU A 25 -1.89 0.12 -12.08
CA GLU A 25 -1.11 -1.13 -12.17
C GLU A 25 0.38 -0.89 -12.48
N GLN A 26 0.76 0.36 -12.79
CA GLN A 26 2.15 0.78 -12.97
C GLN A 26 2.73 1.39 -11.67
N CYS A 27 1.93 1.51 -10.63
CA CYS A 27 2.29 2.14 -9.37
C CYS A 27 2.38 1.09 -8.27
N ALA A 28 3.25 1.34 -7.30
CA ALA A 28 3.33 0.56 -6.07
C ALA A 28 3.18 1.48 -4.86
N MET A 29 2.39 1.05 -3.88
CA MET A 29 2.34 1.63 -2.55
C MET A 29 3.18 0.78 -1.61
N ILE A 30 4.22 1.39 -1.02
CA ILE A 30 5.09 0.77 -0.03
C ILE A 30 4.67 1.26 1.37
N GLY A 31 4.42 0.33 2.29
CA GLY A 31 3.99 0.68 3.65
C GLY A 31 4.11 -0.46 4.66
N ASP A 32 3.96 -0.12 5.93
CA ASP A 32 4.17 -1.03 7.06
C ASP A 32 2.87 -1.38 7.78
N ARG A 33 1.72 -0.87 7.34
CA ARG A 33 0.42 -1.12 7.99
C ARG A 33 -0.57 -1.82 7.07
N LEU A 34 -1.11 -2.94 7.51
CA LEU A 34 -2.09 -3.71 6.75
C LEU A 34 -3.42 -2.95 6.55
N TYR A 35 -4.03 -2.46 7.63
CA TYR A 35 -5.37 -1.83 7.61
C TYR A 35 -5.40 -0.40 7.02
N THR A 36 -4.24 0.22 6.77
CA THR A 36 -4.16 1.55 6.16
C THR A 36 -3.42 1.52 4.84
N ASP A 37 -2.17 1.02 4.80
CA ASP A 37 -1.38 1.03 3.58
C ASP A 37 -1.87 -0.03 2.59
N MET A 38 -1.88 -1.29 3.01
CA MET A 38 -2.24 -2.37 2.10
C MET A 38 -3.71 -2.31 1.71
N GLU A 39 -4.57 -1.89 2.63
CA GLU A 39 -5.98 -1.58 2.34
C GLU A 39 -6.14 -0.45 1.32
N MET A 40 -5.33 0.62 1.39
CA MET A 40 -5.38 1.69 0.39
C MET A 40 -4.84 1.23 -0.96
N ALA A 41 -3.79 0.42 -0.97
CA ALA A 41 -3.21 -0.13 -2.18
C ALA A 41 -4.24 -0.94 -2.96
N ASP A 42 -4.95 -1.84 -2.26
CA ASP A 42 -6.04 -2.65 -2.80
C ASP A 42 -7.18 -1.77 -3.36
N ARG A 43 -7.68 -0.83 -2.56
CA ARG A 43 -8.75 0.09 -2.99
C ARG A 43 -8.37 0.98 -4.17
N ALA A 44 -7.09 1.32 -4.30
CA ALA A 44 -6.58 2.13 -5.40
C ALA A 44 -6.20 1.30 -6.65
N GLY A 45 -6.19 -0.03 -6.56
CA GLY A 45 -5.75 -0.91 -7.65
C GLY A 45 -4.25 -0.78 -7.95
N VAL A 46 -3.44 -0.32 -6.99
CA VAL A 46 -1.98 -0.26 -7.13
C VAL A 46 -1.34 -1.48 -6.48
N HIS A 47 -0.10 -1.81 -6.85
CA HIS A 47 0.62 -2.89 -6.18
C HIS A 47 0.90 -2.54 -4.72
N GLY A 48 0.49 -3.41 -3.79
CA GLY A 48 0.86 -3.26 -2.37
C GLY A 48 2.20 -3.93 -2.08
N VAL A 49 3.14 -3.20 -1.46
CA VAL A 49 4.41 -3.73 -0.97
C VAL A 49 4.47 -3.53 0.54
N LEU A 50 4.38 -4.63 1.28
CA LEU A 50 4.45 -4.61 2.74
C LEU A 50 5.91 -4.71 3.19
N VAL A 51 6.34 -3.76 4.02
CA VAL A 51 7.64 -3.83 4.70
C VAL A 51 7.44 -4.23 6.16
N LEU A 52 8.18 -5.23 6.63
CA LEU A 52 8.10 -5.75 8.00
C LEU A 52 9.02 -5.02 9.00
N SER A 53 9.59 -3.88 8.60
CA SER A 53 10.43 -3.04 9.44
C SER A 53 9.65 -2.08 10.35
N GLY A 54 8.32 -2.07 10.27
CA GLY A 54 7.44 -1.14 10.99
C GLY A 54 6.38 -1.86 11.82
N GLU A 55 5.11 -1.44 11.70
CA GLU A 55 4.00 -1.91 12.53
C GLU A 55 3.55 -3.36 12.23
N ALA A 56 3.50 -3.75 10.96
CA ALA A 56 3.08 -5.09 10.56
C ALA A 56 4.14 -6.13 10.92
N THR A 57 3.69 -7.23 11.52
CA THR A 57 4.47 -8.44 11.73
C THR A 57 4.07 -9.51 10.71
N MET A 58 4.93 -10.52 10.51
CA MET A 58 4.60 -11.66 9.65
C MET A 58 3.33 -12.38 10.13
N GLU A 59 3.20 -12.56 11.44
CA GLU A 59 2.03 -13.20 12.08
C GLU A 59 0.74 -12.41 11.82
N ALA A 60 0.81 -11.07 11.94
CA ALA A 60 -0.33 -10.20 11.65
C ALA A 60 -0.71 -10.25 10.16
N PHE A 61 0.28 -10.31 9.26
CA PHE A 61 0.07 -10.46 7.83
C PHE A 61 -0.59 -11.81 7.49
N GLU A 62 -0.11 -12.91 8.06
CA GLU A 62 -0.68 -14.26 7.82
C GLU A 62 -2.14 -14.37 8.25
N ALA A 63 -2.56 -13.59 9.25
CA ALA A 63 -3.95 -13.55 9.73
C ALA A 63 -4.82 -12.50 9.01
N ALA A 64 -4.23 -11.66 8.15
CA ALA A 64 -4.91 -10.53 7.54
C ALA A 64 -5.57 -10.89 6.20
N PRO A 65 -6.69 -10.23 5.84
CA PRO A 65 -7.34 -10.43 4.54
C PRO A 65 -6.60 -9.75 3.40
N GLN A 66 -5.72 -8.78 3.68
CA GLN A 66 -4.97 -8.06 2.66
C GLN A 66 -3.96 -8.98 1.95
N ALA A 67 -3.84 -8.82 0.64
CA ALA A 67 -2.90 -9.57 -0.19
C ALA A 67 -1.90 -8.63 -0.89
N PRO A 68 -0.86 -8.14 -0.19
CA PRO A 68 0.23 -7.40 -0.80
C PRO A 68 0.84 -8.20 -1.95
N SER A 69 1.22 -7.51 -3.03
CA SER A 69 1.94 -8.11 -4.16
C SER A 69 3.34 -8.58 -3.77
N LEU A 70 3.93 -7.98 -2.72
CA LEU A 70 5.25 -8.32 -2.21
C LEU A 70 5.33 -8.04 -0.70
N VAL A 71 6.03 -8.91 0.03
CA VAL A 71 6.37 -8.73 1.45
C VAL A 71 7.88 -8.84 1.59
N VAL A 72 8.51 -7.83 2.21
CA VAL A 72 9.96 -7.74 2.40
C VAL A 72 10.29 -7.31 3.83
N GLY A 73 11.51 -7.61 4.28
CA GLY A 73 11.95 -7.23 5.62
C GLY A 73 12.10 -5.72 5.78
N SER A 74 12.55 -5.02 4.75
CA SER A 74 12.71 -3.57 4.75
C SER A 74 12.78 -3.00 3.33
N VAL A 75 12.75 -1.67 3.19
CA VAL A 75 12.93 -0.99 1.89
C VAL A 75 14.31 -1.25 1.25
N ASP A 76 15.34 -1.61 2.02
CA ASP A 76 16.69 -1.91 1.49
C ASP A 76 16.71 -3.13 0.58
N GLU A 77 15.76 -4.06 0.78
CA GLU A 77 15.65 -5.28 -0.02
C GLU A 77 15.04 -5.03 -1.41
N LEU A 78 14.45 -3.85 -1.65
CA LEU A 78 13.80 -3.51 -2.94
C LEU A 78 14.78 -3.05 -4.03
N VAL A 79 16.00 -2.68 -3.65
CA VAL A 79 16.98 -2.03 -4.54
C VAL A 79 18.22 -2.90 -4.81
N ARG A 80 18.17 -4.19 -4.44
CA ARG A 80 19.28 -5.13 -4.64
C ARG A 80 19.16 -5.92 -5.93
#